data_AF-A0A6J5V2V2-F1
#
_entry.id   AF-A0A6J5V2V2-F1
#
_cell.length_a   1.000
_cell.length_b   1.000
_cell.length_c   1.000
_cell.angle_alpha   90.00
_cell.angle_beta   90.00
_cell.angle_gamma   90.00
#
_symmetry.space_group_name_H-M   'P 1'
#
loop_
_entity.id
_entity.type
_entity.pdbx_description
1 polymer ?
#
loop_
_entity_poly.entity_id
_entity_poly.type
_entity_poly.pdbx_seq_one_letter_code
_entity_poly.pdbx_strand_id
1 'polypeptide(L)'
;MSLASTSHLSLCSSPPLPRTASTKQNPLLFSQTKLLSSKNWSCLSTSTCFLNTQLVKLSIFVVKASETESQTSKPAAESGSEEGGEEAFEEYEVEVVQPYGLKFAKGRDGGTYIDAIAAGGSADKTGKFSVGDKVLATSAVFGDEIWAAAEYGRTMYTIRQRVGPLLMRMQKRNGKIDNSGELTEKEIIRAERNSGVISNKVREIQMQNYLKKKEQKARRESDLREGLQLYKKAKYEEALEKFESVLGLKPELDEASVASYNVACCYSNLNQIQAGLSALEDALKAGFEDFKRIRTDPDLANVRASEEFDTLLKRFDESFINENAINAIKSLFGIFNKK
;
A
#
# COMPACT_ATOMS: atom_id res chain seq x y z
N MET A 1 -41.86 -43.14 -10.07
CA MET A 1 -41.41 -41.76 -9.81
C MET A 1 -41.09 -41.67 -8.33
N SER A 2 -39.80 -41.69 -7.99
CA SER A 2 -39.34 -41.72 -6.59
C SER A 2 -38.83 -40.33 -6.21
N LEU A 3 -39.43 -39.74 -5.17
CA LEU A 3 -39.07 -38.44 -4.63
C LEU A 3 -37.76 -38.58 -3.84
N ALA A 4 -36.71 -37.87 -4.28
CA ALA A 4 -35.44 -37.82 -3.56
C ALA A 4 -35.55 -36.87 -2.36
N SER A 5 -35.19 -37.41 -1.19
CA SER A 5 -35.15 -36.72 0.10
C SER A 5 -33.96 -35.76 0.16
N THR A 6 -34.21 -34.45 0.10
CA THR A 6 -33.21 -33.41 0.32
C THR A 6 -33.16 -33.02 1.79
N SER A 7 -32.18 -33.56 2.51
CA SER A 7 -31.85 -33.09 3.85
C SER A 7 -30.36 -33.28 4.09
N HIS A 8 -29.64 -32.15 4.19
CA HIS A 8 -28.44 -31.87 5.01
C HIS A 8 -27.58 -30.77 4.35
N LEU A 9 -28.11 -29.54 4.27
CA LEU A 9 -27.32 -28.34 3.95
C LEU A 9 -26.66 -27.84 5.24
N SER A 10 -25.36 -28.07 5.38
CA SER A 10 -24.60 -27.65 6.55
C SER A 10 -23.85 -26.37 6.18
N LEU A 11 -24.41 -25.21 6.52
CA LEU A 11 -23.73 -23.92 6.36
C LEU A 11 -23.07 -23.46 7.67
N CYS A 12 -21.90 -22.83 7.56
CA CYS A 12 -21.28 -22.15 8.69
C CYS A 12 -21.74 -20.68 8.68
N SER A 13 -22.68 -20.35 9.57
CA SER A 13 -22.95 -18.96 9.94
C SER A 13 -22.00 -18.56 11.05
N SER A 14 -21.44 -17.35 11.02
CA SER A 14 -20.66 -16.82 12.13
C SER A 14 -21.43 -16.97 13.45
N PRO A 15 -20.83 -17.46 14.54
CA PRO A 15 -21.50 -17.53 15.83
C PRO A 15 -21.85 -16.11 16.33
N PRO A 16 -22.97 -15.92 17.04
CA PRO A 16 -23.25 -14.64 17.67
C PRO A 16 -22.19 -14.36 18.75
N LEU A 17 -21.62 -13.15 18.72
CA LEU A 17 -20.64 -12.69 19.71
C LEU A 17 -21.15 -12.89 21.14
N PRO A 18 -20.30 -13.30 22.10
CA PRO A 18 -20.68 -13.36 23.50
C PRO A 18 -21.07 -11.96 23.99
N ARG A 19 -22.27 -11.85 24.55
CA ARG A 19 -22.79 -10.64 25.18
C ARG A 19 -21.90 -10.34 26.40
N THR A 20 -21.05 -9.32 26.31
CA THR A 20 -20.15 -8.92 27.38
C THR A 20 -20.95 -8.51 28.61
N ALA A 21 -20.88 -9.32 29.66
CA ALA A 21 -21.35 -8.95 30.98
C ALA A 21 -20.47 -7.81 31.52
N SER A 22 -21.10 -6.71 31.93
CA SER A 22 -20.41 -5.57 32.52
C SER A 22 -19.73 -5.99 33.83
N THR A 23 -18.42 -5.79 33.93
CA THR A 23 -17.74 -5.79 35.24
C THR A 23 -16.80 -4.59 35.33
N LYS A 24 -17.29 -3.59 36.06
CA LYS A 24 -16.64 -2.55 36.89
C LYS A 24 -15.24 -2.03 36.51
N GLN A 25 -15.22 -0.71 36.32
CA GLN A 25 -14.06 0.19 36.33
C GLN A 25 -13.27 0.14 37.65
N ASN A 26 -11.93 0.30 37.56
CA ASN A 26 -11.06 1.24 38.33
C ASN A 26 -9.55 0.89 38.15
N PRO A 27 -8.57 1.78 38.46
CA PRO A 27 -7.97 2.69 37.48
C PRO A 27 -6.44 2.52 37.32
N LEU A 28 -5.89 3.31 36.39
CA LEU A 28 -4.48 3.65 36.11
C LEU A 28 -3.45 3.37 37.22
N LEU A 29 -2.35 2.71 36.85
CA LEU A 29 -1.04 2.88 37.46
C LEU A 29 0.03 3.06 36.38
N PHE A 30 0.66 4.24 36.41
CA PHE A 30 1.90 4.56 35.73
C PHE A 30 3.03 3.65 36.24
N SER A 31 3.83 3.10 35.33
CA SER A 31 5.15 2.55 35.67
C SER A 31 6.17 3.10 34.68
N GLN A 32 7.01 4.00 35.19
CA GLN A 32 8.22 4.47 34.53
C GLN A 32 9.26 3.35 34.54
N THR A 33 9.85 3.02 33.39
CA THR A 33 11.10 2.28 33.35
C THR A 33 12.15 3.06 32.57
N LYS A 34 13.30 3.16 33.22
CA LYS A 34 14.43 4.05 33.02
C LYS A 34 15.16 3.85 31.68
N LEU A 35 15.71 4.97 31.21
CA LEU A 35 16.91 5.07 30.38
C LEU A 35 17.97 4.03 30.76
N LEU A 36 18.53 3.36 29.76
CA LEU A 36 19.91 2.89 29.80
C LEU A 36 20.59 3.26 28.48
N SER A 37 21.61 4.10 28.67
CA SER A 37 22.55 4.62 27.70
C SER A 37 23.63 3.57 27.41
N SER A 38 23.98 3.38 26.14
CA SER A 38 25.26 2.79 25.76
C SER A 38 25.94 3.64 24.68
N LYS A 39 27.17 4.01 25.04
CA LYS A 39 28.12 4.93 24.43
C LYS A 39 28.60 4.54 23.02
N ASN A 40 28.83 5.59 22.23
CA ASN A 40 29.97 5.87 21.35
C ASN A 40 30.83 4.70 20.87
N TRP A 41 31.00 4.60 19.54
CA TRP A 41 32.32 4.45 18.90
C TRP A 41 32.40 5.33 17.66
N SER A 42 33.51 6.06 17.57
CA SER A 42 33.91 6.90 16.44
C SER A 42 35.34 6.55 16.02
N CYS A 43 35.55 6.57 14.71
CA CYS A 43 36.80 6.75 13.95
C CYS A 43 37.81 5.60 13.83
N LEU A 44 38.05 5.21 12.57
CA LEU A 44 39.33 5.24 11.79
C LEU A 44 39.13 4.32 10.57
N SER A 45 39.07 4.83 9.32
CA SER A 45 40.18 5.19 8.43
C SER A 45 41.22 4.07 8.20
N THR A 46 41.03 3.33 7.11
CA THR A 46 42.04 2.63 6.30
C THR A 46 41.37 2.42 4.93
N SER A 47 41.66 3.22 3.90
CA SER A 47 42.82 3.11 3.01
C SER A 47 43.04 1.69 2.48
N THR A 48 42.44 1.39 1.33
CA THR A 48 43.00 0.46 0.35
C THR A 48 42.69 0.99 -1.05
N CYS A 49 43.73 1.51 -1.67
CA CYS A 49 43.80 1.88 -3.07
C CYS A 49 43.69 0.61 -3.94
N PHE A 50 42.83 0.65 -4.95
CA PHE A 50 43.07 -0.10 -6.18
C PHE A 50 42.95 0.86 -7.35
N LEU A 51 44.13 1.17 -7.91
CA LEU A 51 44.31 1.77 -9.22
C LEU A 51 43.74 0.82 -10.27
N ASN A 52 42.83 1.31 -11.11
CA ASN A 52 42.71 0.81 -12.47
C ASN A 52 42.70 2.03 -13.40
N THR A 53 43.88 2.30 -13.94
CA THR A 53 44.11 3.19 -15.05
C THR A 53 43.48 2.59 -16.31
N GLN A 54 42.36 3.14 -16.74
CA GLN A 54 41.90 3.04 -18.12
C GLN A 54 41.77 4.47 -18.65
N LEU A 55 42.80 4.84 -19.39
CA LEU A 55 42.99 6.07 -20.12
C LEU A 55 41.92 6.17 -21.22
N VAL A 56 40.87 6.96 -21.01
CA VAL A 56 39.97 7.36 -22.10
C VAL A 56 39.94 8.87 -22.21
N LYS A 57 40.71 9.33 -23.21
CA LYS A 57 40.71 10.59 -23.94
C LYS A 57 39.82 11.72 -23.39
N LEU A 58 40.49 12.78 -22.92
CA LEU A 58 39.89 14.11 -22.75
C LEU A 58 39.34 14.60 -24.10
N SER A 59 38.02 14.78 -24.17
CA SER A 59 37.37 15.52 -25.24
C SER A 59 36.92 16.85 -24.64
N ILE A 60 37.72 17.90 -24.86
CA ILE A 60 37.29 19.28 -24.65
C ILE A 60 36.21 19.54 -25.69
N PHE A 61 34.94 19.64 -25.28
CA PHE A 61 33.88 20.12 -26.15
C PHE A 61 33.51 21.56 -25.77
N VAL A 62 33.59 22.38 -26.82
CA VAL A 62 33.34 23.80 -26.89
C VAL A 62 31.87 24.09 -26.58
N VAL A 63 31.64 25.08 -25.71
CA VAL A 63 30.33 25.67 -25.45
C VAL A 63 29.84 26.33 -26.73
N LYS A 64 28.75 25.82 -27.31
CA LYS A 64 27.96 26.53 -28.31
C LYS A 64 26.75 27.11 -27.60
N ALA A 65 26.81 28.40 -27.29
CA ALA A 65 25.63 29.17 -26.93
C ALA A 65 24.82 29.43 -28.19
N SER A 66 23.56 29.01 -28.21
CA SER A 66 22.55 29.54 -29.12
C SER A 66 21.39 30.06 -28.29
N GLU A 67 21.36 31.36 -28.08
CA GLU A 67 20.13 32.07 -27.71
C GLU A 67 19.22 32.03 -28.93
N THR A 68 18.03 31.43 -28.78
CA THR A 68 17.00 31.50 -29.80
C THR A 68 15.82 32.24 -29.18
N GLU A 69 15.77 33.55 -29.42
CA GLU A 69 14.58 34.35 -29.19
C GLU A 69 13.52 33.94 -30.23
N SER A 70 12.46 33.27 -29.80
CA SER A 70 11.29 33.04 -30.63
C SER A 70 10.26 34.14 -30.41
N GLN A 71 10.30 35.16 -31.27
CA GLN A 71 9.18 36.10 -31.45
C GLN A 71 8.01 35.36 -32.11
N THR A 72 6.88 35.26 -31.41
CA THR A 72 5.60 34.89 -32.03
C THR A 72 4.70 36.11 -32.01
N SER A 73 4.41 36.65 -33.19
CA SER A 73 3.46 37.74 -33.41
C SER A 73 2.16 37.19 -33.98
N LYS A 74 1.00 37.59 -33.40
CA LYS A 74 -0.30 37.91 -34.07
C LYS A 74 -1.46 38.12 -33.05
N PRO A 75 -2.60 38.74 -33.44
CA PRO A 75 -2.86 40.16 -33.29
C PRO A 75 -4.04 40.48 -32.35
N ALA A 76 -4.28 41.78 -32.17
CA ALA A 76 -5.25 42.41 -31.29
C ALA A 76 -6.72 41.94 -31.44
N ALA A 77 -7.37 41.76 -30.29
CA ALA A 77 -8.78 42.07 -30.07
C ALA A 77 -8.97 42.47 -28.60
N GLU A 78 -9.41 43.70 -28.37
CA GLU A 78 -9.76 44.26 -27.06
C GLU A 78 -11.05 43.64 -26.51
N SER A 79 -11.06 43.27 -25.24
CA SER A 79 -12.12 43.63 -24.28
C SER A 79 -11.73 43.15 -22.89
N GLY A 80 -11.77 44.07 -21.93
CA GLY A 80 -11.14 43.93 -20.62
C GLY A 80 -11.87 43.04 -19.62
N SER A 81 -11.11 42.51 -18.68
CA SER A 81 -11.51 42.27 -17.29
C SER A 81 -10.27 42.00 -16.44
N GLU A 82 -9.94 42.97 -15.60
CA GLU A 82 -9.44 42.90 -14.23
C GLU A 82 -8.53 41.71 -13.81
N GLU A 83 -7.24 42.05 -13.71
CA GLU A 83 -6.31 41.77 -12.60
C GLU A 83 -6.44 40.43 -11.84
N GLY A 84 -5.81 39.41 -12.41
CA GLY A 84 -5.13 38.35 -11.67
C GLY A 84 -3.76 38.17 -12.28
N GLY A 85 -2.76 38.93 -11.81
CA GLY A 85 -1.39 38.81 -12.31
C GLY A 85 -0.82 37.42 -11.98
N GLU A 86 -0.91 36.49 -12.93
CA GLU A 86 -0.10 35.28 -12.91
C GLU A 86 1.35 35.73 -12.95
N GLU A 87 2.08 35.58 -11.84
CA GLU A 87 3.53 35.77 -11.81
C GLU A 87 4.10 34.91 -12.96
N ALA A 88 4.59 35.56 -14.03
CA ALA A 88 5.14 34.89 -15.18
C ALA A 88 6.40 34.14 -14.75
N PHE A 89 6.24 32.88 -14.36
CA PHE A 89 7.35 32.05 -13.95
C PHE A 89 8.24 31.76 -15.15
N GLU A 90 9.52 32.06 -15.04
CA GLU A 90 10.50 31.83 -16.11
C GLU A 90 10.68 30.33 -16.36
N GLU A 91 10.52 29.90 -17.61
CA GLU A 91 10.83 28.55 -18.06
C GLU A 91 12.27 28.46 -18.58
N TYR A 92 12.98 27.39 -18.25
CA TYR A 92 14.34 27.16 -18.74
C TYR A 92 14.60 25.69 -19.05
N GLU A 93 15.44 25.45 -20.04
CA GLU A 93 15.87 24.13 -20.44
C GLU A 93 17.30 23.83 -19.98
N VAL A 94 17.53 22.59 -19.58
CA VAL A 94 18.80 22.15 -19.02
C VAL A 94 19.07 20.69 -19.37
N GLU A 95 20.33 20.44 -19.70
CA GLU A 95 20.88 19.10 -19.89
C GLU A 95 21.89 18.82 -18.78
N VAL A 96 21.71 17.71 -18.05
CA VAL A 96 22.60 17.31 -16.95
C VAL A 96 22.99 15.85 -17.10
N VAL A 97 24.23 15.52 -16.75
CA VAL A 97 24.77 14.15 -16.78
C VAL A 97 24.77 13.50 -15.40
N GLN A 98 24.65 12.16 -15.36
CA GLN A 98 24.77 11.42 -14.10
C GLN A 98 26.20 11.50 -13.54
N PRO A 99 26.38 11.56 -12.20
CA PRO A 99 25.33 11.70 -11.19
C PRO A 99 24.76 13.13 -11.15
N TYR A 100 23.43 13.27 -11.26
CA TYR A 100 22.82 14.59 -11.43
C TYR A 100 23.00 15.51 -10.21
N GLY A 101 23.01 14.95 -8.99
CA GLY A 101 23.11 15.74 -7.76
C GLY A 101 21.84 16.52 -7.41
N LEU A 102 20.67 16.05 -7.87
CA LEU A 102 19.35 16.62 -7.55
C LEU A 102 18.54 15.66 -6.67
N LYS A 103 17.85 16.20 -5.67
CA LYS A 103 16.78 15.52 -4.94
C LYS A 103 15.45 16.16 -5.31
N PHE A 104 14.42 15.32 -5.44
CA PHE A 104 13.09 15.76 -5.83
C PHE A 104 12.04 15.38 -4.79
N ALA A 105 11.10 16.28 -4.55
CA ALA A 105 9.92 16.05 -3.73
C ALA A 105 8.64 16.12 -4.57
N LYS A 106 7.62 15.39 -4.12
CA LYS A 106 6.27 15.45 -4.70
C LYS A 106 5.55 16.66 -4.13
N GLY A 107 5.13 17.58 -4.99
CA GLY A 107 4.26 18.71 -4.61
C GLY A 107 2.84 18.23 -4.32
N ARG A 108 2.03 19.08 -3.67
CA ARG A 108 0.63 18.73 -3.34
C ARG A 108 -0.26 18.66 -4.58
N ASP A 109 0.12 19.39 -5.63
CA ASP A 109 -0.46 19.32 -6.97
C ASP A 109 -0.08 18.04 -7.75
N GLY A 110 0.75 17.15 -7.16
CA GLY A 110 1.24 15.94 -7.81
C GLY A 110 2.46 16.14 -8.69
N GLY A 111 2.94 17.38 -8.85
CA GLY A 111 4.12 17.73 -9.64
C GLY A 111 5.44 17.35 -8.97
N THR A 112 6.52 17.48 -9.73
CA THR A 112 7.89 17.20 -9.28
C THR A 112 8.67 18.49 -9.05
N TYR A 113 9.21 18.66 -7.85
CA TYR A 113 9.93 19.87 -7.43
C TYR A 113 11.32 19.54 -6.93
N ILE A 114 12.28 20.45 -7.11
CA ILE A 114 13.62 20.31 -6.54
C ILE A 114 13.56 20.52 -5.02
N ASP A 115 13.93 19.48 -4.28
CA ASP A 115 14.00 19.48 -2.81
C ASP A 115 15.37 19.92 -2.32
N ALA A 116 16.44 19.43 -2.95
CA ALA A 116 17.80 19.80 -2.61
C ALA A 116 18.76 19.62 -3.79
N ILE A 117 19.84 20.41 -3.77
CA ILE A 117 20.94 20.35 -4.74
C ILE A 117 22.20 19.95 -3.98
N ALA A 118 22.90 18.92 -4.45
CA ALA A 118 24.13 18.44 -3.84
C ALA A 118 25.32 19.31 -4.26
N ALA A 119 26.00 19.92 -3.28
CA ALA A 119 27.19 20.73 -3.51
C ALA A 119 28.28 19.95 -4.27
N GLY A 120 28.81 20.55 -5.33
CA GLY A 120 29.80 19.92 -6.22
C GLY A 120 29.23 18.86 -7.18
N GLY A 121 27.92 18.62 -7.19
CA GLY A 121 27.24 17.73 -8.13
C GLY A 121 27.14 18.33 -9.54
N SER A 122 26.75 17.52 -10.54
CA SER A 122 26.61 17.97 -11.92
C SER A 122 25.62 19.14 -12.06
N ALA A 123 24.48 19.07 -11.37
CA ALA A 123 23.49 20.16 -11.35
C ALA A 123 24.03 21.43 -10.69
N ASP A 124 24.72 21.33 -9.57
CA ASP A 124 25.31 22.49 -8.86
C ASP A 124 26.31 23.23 -9.75
N LYS A 125 27.16 22.48 -10.47
CA LYS A 125 28.14 23.05 -11.43
C LYS A 125 27.49 23.85 -12.56
N THR A 126 26.24 23.56 -12.92
CA THR A 126 25.54 24.34 -13.96
C THR A 126 25.13 25.73 -13.45
N GLY A 127 24.93 25.91 -12.15
CA GLY A 127 24.41 27.15 -11.56
C GLY A 127 22.98 27.50 -11.97
N LYS A 128 22.29 26.65 -12.74
CA LYS A 128 20.96 26.93 -13.30
C LYS A 128 19.81 26.53 -12.40
N PHE A 129 20.02 25.62 -11.44
CA PHE A 129 18.96 25.09 -10.59
C PHE A 129 18.78 25.90 -9.31
N SER A 130 17.53 26.02 -8.86
CA SER A 130 17.18 26.58 -7.57
C SER A 130 16.26 25.62 -6.82
N VAL A 131 16.40 25.57 -5.50
CA VAL A 131 15.49 24.75 -4.66
C VAL A 131 14.07 25.29 -4.81
N GLY A 132 13.12 24.38 -5.00
CA GLY A 132 11.72 24.68 -5.27
C GLY A 132 11.34 24.74 -6.76
N ASP A 133 12.30 24.72 -7.69
CA ASP A 133 11.98 24.74 -9.13
C ASP A 133 11.15 23.52 -9.54
N LYS A 134 10.16 23.72 -10.42
CA LYS A 134 9.22 22.69 -10.88
C LYS A 134 9.67 22.07 -12.18
N VAL A 135 9.58 20.75 -12.30
CA VAL A 135 9.82 20.02 -13.55
C VAL A 135 8.55 20.08 -14.40
N LEU A 136 8.63 20.69 -15.59
CA LEU A 136 7.53 20.75 -16.55
C LEU A 136 7.58 19.61 -17.57
N ALA A 137 8.79 19.20 -17.98
CA ALA A 137 8.98 18.12 -18.92
C ALA A 137 10.33 17.43 -18.71
N THR A 138 10.40 16.13 -19.01
CA THR A 138 11.62 15.32 -18.94
C THR A 138 11.78 14.49 -20.19
N SER A 139 13.02 14.31 -20.60
CA SER A 139 13.37 13.35 -21.65
C SER A 139 12.95 11.91 -21.28
N ALA A 140 12.68 11.10 -22.30
CA ALA A 140 12.28 9.70 -22.18
C ALA A 140 13.34 8.82 -21.47
N VAL A 141 13.14 7.51 -21.31
CA VAL A 141 14.22 6.64 -20.79
C VAL A 141 15.32 6.43 -21.84
N PHE A 142 14.92 6.37 -23.10
CA PHE A 142 15.78 6.17 -24.28
C PHE A 142 15.47 7.24 -25.33
N GLY A 143 16.49 7.77 -26.00
CA GLY A 143 16.35 8.83 -27.02
C GLY A 143 16.20 10.23 -26.43
N ASP A 144 16.00 11.24 -27.28
CA ASP A 144 16.04 12.66 -26.87
C ASP A 144 14.66 13.32 -26.81
N GLU A 145 13.59 12.54 -26.97
CA GLU A 145 12.22 13.02 -26.89
C GLU A 145 11.85 13.51 -25.48
N ILE A 146 11.28 14.71 -25.39
CA ILE A 146 10.85 15.34 -24.14
C ILE A 146 9.34 15.21 -23.96
N TRP A 147 8.92 14.71 -22.81
CA TRP A 147 7.51 14.47 -22.45
C TRP A 147 7.12 15.28 -21.22
N ALA A 148 5.86 15.70 -21.14
CA ALA A 148 5.35 16.47 -20.01
C ALA A 148 5.46 15.71 -18.67
N ALA A 149 5.97 16.38 -17.65
CA ALA A 149 6.20 15.84 -16.30
C ALA A 149 5.00 16.08 -15.38
N ALA A 150 3.83 15.54 -15.76
CA ALA A 150 2.57 15.78 -15.06
C ALA A 150 2.43 15.03 -13.71
N GLU A 151 3.12 13.90 -13.54
CA GLU A 151 2.95 13.02 -12.38
C GLU A 151 4.30 12.61 -11.78
N TYR A 152 4.51 12.91 -10.49
CA TYR A 152 5.76 12.65 -9.78
C TYR A 152 6.31 11.23 -9.96
N GLY A 153 5.46 10.20 -9.88
CA GLY A 153 5.91 8.81 -9.99
C GLY A 153 6.51 8.49 -11.35
N ARG A 154 5.85 8.94 -12.43
CA ARG A 154 6.32 8.73 -13.81
C ARG A 154 7.59 9.53 -14.09
N THR A 155 7.63 10.79 -13.68
CA THR A 155 8.81 11.66 -13.83
C THR A 155 10.03 11.11 -13.07
N MET A 156 9.83 10.61 -11.85
CA MET A 156 10.93 10.01 -11.09
C MET A 156 11.41 8.69 -11.70
N TYR A 157 10.51 7.91 -12.29
CA TYR A 157 10.89 6.69 -13.00
C TYR A 157 11.78 7.01 -14.20
N THR A 158 11.39 7.98 -15.05
CA THR A 158 12.19 8.38 -16.22
C THR A 158 13.56 8.90 -15.81
N ILE A 159 13.63 9.80 -14.82
CA ILE A 159 14.89 10.37 -14.31
C ILE A 159 15.81 9.27 -13.75
N ARG A 160 15.28 8.30 -12.99
CA ARG A 160 16.10 7.25 -12.37
C ARG A 160 16.61 6.21 -13.36
N GLN A 161 15.83 5.90 -14.38
CA GLN A 161 16.16 4.87 -15.37
C GLN A 161 16.86 5.44 -16.61
N ARG A 162 17.00 6.77 -16.72
CA ARG A 162 17.58 7.46 -17.87
C ARG A 162 18.97 6.93 -18.20
N VAL A 163 19.17 6.54 -19.45
CA VAL A 163 20.48 6.20 -20.01
C VAL A 163 20.97 7.39 -20.83
N GLY A 164 22.02 8.06 -20.35
CA GLY A 164 22.60 9.23 -21.00
C GLY A 164 22.25 10.57 -20.32
N PRO A 165 22.51 11.70 -20.99
CA PRO A 165 22.17 13.03 -20.47
C PRO A 165 20.66 13.18 -20.27
N LEU A 166 20.27 13.83 -19.18
CA LEU A 166 18.88 14.13 -18.85
C LEU A 166 18.56 15.54 -19.30
N LEU A 167 17.72 15.65 -20.33
CA LEU A 167 17.09 16.92 -20.71
C LEU A 167 15.83 17.14 -19.89
N MET A 168 15.69 18.34 -19.34
CA MET A 168 14.50 18.78 -18.62
C MET A 168 14.10 20.19 -19.02
N ARG A 169 12.79 20.42 -19.10
CA ARG A 169 12.20 21.76 -19.09
C ARG A 169 11.71 22.04 -17.68
N MET A 170 12.16 23.15 -17.13
CA MET A 170 11.97 23.54 -15.74
C MET A 170 11.25 24.88 -15.67
N GLN A 171 10.60 25.14 -14.54
CA GLN A 171 9.97 26.42 -14.23
C GLN A 171 10.56 26.96 -12.92
N LYS A 172 11.07 28.19 -12.96
CA LYS A 172 11.58 28.90 -11.79
C LYS A 172 10.44 29.18 -10.81
N ARG A 173 10.63 28.80 -9.55
CA ARG A 173 9.62 29.00 -8.50
C ARG A 173 10.13 29.77 -7.29
N ASN A 174 11.39 30.21 -7.28
CA ASN A 174 12.00 31.01 -6.21
C ASN A 174 11.76 30.44 -4.79
N GLY A 175 11.77 29.11 -4.65
CA GLY A 175 11.51 28.42 -3.38
C GLY A 175 10.04 28.25 -2.98
N LYS A 176 9.08 28.76 -3.76
CA LYS A 176 7.65 28.54 -3.54
C LYS A 176 7.26 27.15 -4.08
N ILE A 177 7.12 26.16 -3.20
CA ILE A 177 6.50 24.87 -3.54
C ILE A 177 4.98 25.03 -3.50
N ASP A 178 4.28 24.57 -4.54
CA ASP A 178 2.82 24.61 -4.58
C ASP A 178 2.24 23.70 -3.47
N ASN A 179 1.83 24.36 -2.38
CA ASN A 179 1.12 23.76 -1.24
C ASN A 179 -0.40 23.88 -1.38
N SER A 180 -0.91 24.23 -2.57
CA SER A 180 -2.32 24.55 -2.85
C SER A 180 -3.28 23.36 -2.78
N GLY A 181 -2.80 22.14 -2.53
CA GLY A 181 -3.65 20.96 -2.35
C GLY A 181 -4.26 20.84 -0.95
N GLU A 182 -5.44 20.22 -0.89
CA GLU A 182 -6.08 19.83 0.38
C GLU A 182 -5.16 18.95 1.22
N LEU A 183 -5.14 19.19 2.53
CA LEU A 183 -4.37 18.34 3.46
C LEU A 183 -5.00 16.95 3.51
N THR A 184 -4.17 15.92 3.42
CA THR A 184 -4.67 14.56 3.64
C THR A 184 -5.12 14.39 5.09
N GLU A 185 -6.11 13.52 5.34
CA GLU A 185 -6.57 13.22 6.72
C GLU A 185 -5.40 12.89 7.66
N LYS A 186 -4.39 12.16 7.15
CA LYS A 186 -3.19 11.79 7.91
C LYS A 186 -2.34 13.01 8.30
N GLU A 187 -2.24 14.01 7.45
CA GLU A 187 -1.49 15.24 7.71
C GLU A 187 -2.23 16.16 8.66
N ILE A 188 -3.55 16.30 8.51
CA ILE A 188 -4.41 17.04 9.46
C ILE A 188 -4.25 16.42 10.86
N ILE A 189 -4.40 15.10 10.96
CA ILE A 189 -4.24 14.37 12.23
C ILE A 189 -2.81 14.56 12.78
N ARG A 190 -1.77 14.51 11.94
CA ARG A 190 -0.38 14.69 12.38
C ARG A 190 -0.14 16.13 12.87
N ALA A 191 -0.61 17.13 12.16
CA ALA A 191 -0.46 18.54 12.52
C ALA A 191 -1.17 18.84 13.85
N GLU A 192 -2.38 18.31 14.04
CA GLU A 192 -3.12 18.50 15.30
C GLU A 192 -2.52 17.74 16.48
N ARG A 193 -1.98 16.54 16.27
CA ARG A 193 -1.21 15.84 17.30
C ARG A 193 0.02 16.65 17.71
N ASN A 194 0.70 17.27 16.76
CA ASN A 194 1.87 18.11 17.01
C ASN A 194 1.49 19.44 17.70
N SER A 195 0.29 19.97 17.47
CA SER A 195 -0.18 21.20 18.12
C SER A 195 -0.70 20.99 19.55
N GLY A 196 -0.95 19.73 19.95
CA GLY A 196 -1.47 19.40 21.28
C GLY A 196 -2.95 19.75 21.48
N VAL A 197 -3.64 20.26 20.46
CA VAL A 197 -5.06 20.62 20.49
C VAL A 197 -5.82 19.76 19.49
N ILE A 198 -6.77 18.96 19.99
CA ILE A 198 -7.68 18.17 19.16
C ILE A 198 -8.78 19.10 18.67
N SER A 199 -8.81 19.40 17.38
CA SER A 199 -9.82 20.26 16.79
C SER A 199 -11.12 19.50 16.48
N ASN A 200 -12.18 20.23 16.15
CA ASN A 200 -13.42 19.64 15.66
C ASN A 200 -13.20 18.83 14.36
N LYS A 201 -12.17 19.15 13.57
CA LYS A 201 -11.90 18.46 12.31
C LYS A 201 -11.42 17.03 12.52
N VAL A 202 -10.51 16.77 13.46
CA VAL A 202 -10.11 15.40 13.79
C VAL A 202 -11.27 14.59 14.35
N ARG A 203 -12.14 15.21 15.18
CA ARG A 203 -13.36 14.55 15.66
C ARG A 203 -14.29 14.15 14.51
N GLU A 204 -14.47 15.04 13.53
CA GLU A 204 -15.24 14.75 12.33
C GLU A 204 -14.62 13.61 11.51
N ILE A 205 -13.29 13.63 11.27
CA ILE A 205 -12.58 12.56 10.57
C ILE A 205 -12.74 11.21 11.30
N GLN A 206 -12.66 11.20 12.63
CA GLN A 206 -12.87 10.00 13.43
C GLN A 206 -14.31 9.49 13.33
N MET A 207 -15.29 10.39 13.40
CA MET A 207 -16.71 10.06 13.24
C MET A 207 -16.97 9.45 11.85
N GLN A 208 -16.46 10.07 10.78
CA GLN A 208 -16.62 9.58 9.41
C GLN A 208 -15.96 8.22 9.22
N ASN A 209 -14.73 8.03 9.71
CA ASN A 209 -14.05 6.73 9.65
C ASN A 209 -14.79 5.64 10.44
N TYR A 210 -15.36 5.98 11.60
CA TYR A 210 -16.20 5.08 12.38
C TYR A 210 -17.46 4.68 11.61
N LEU A 211 -18.19 5.65 11.05
CA LEU A 211 -19.40 5.40 10.27
C LEU A 211 -19.10 4.54 9.05
N LYS A 212 -18.03 4.85 8.31
CA LYS A 212 -17.58 4.07 7.15
C LYS A 212 -17.23 2.64 7.53
N LYS A 213 -16.49 2.42 8.63
CA LYS A 213 -16.18 1.06 9.12
C LYS A 213 -17.45 0.30 9.50
N LYS A 214 -18.40 0.96 10.16
CA LYS A 214 -19.70 0.39 10.56
C LYS A 214 -20.53 0.00 9.34
N GLU A 215 -20.62 0.87 8.34
CA GLU A 215 -21.35 0.62 7.09
C GLU A 215 -20.73 -0.54 6.30
N GLN A 216 -19.40 -0.57 6.17
CA GLN A 216 -18.70 -1.69 5.51
C GLN A 216 -18.96 -3.02 6.21
N LYS A 217 -18.96 -3.04 7.55
CA LYS A 217 -19.32 -4.24 8.32
C LYS A 217 -20.76 -4.68 8.04
N ALA A 218 -21.71 -3.75 8.12
CA ALA A 218 -23.12 -4.05 7.83
C ALA A 218 -23.31 -4.58 6.40
N ARG A 219 -22.56 -4.03 5.43
CA ARG A 219 -22.58 -4.49 4.04
C ARG A 219 -22.05 -5.92 3.90
N ARG A 220 -20.89 -6.23 4.50
CA ARG A 220 -20.34 -7.60 4.52
C ARG A 220 -21.29 -8.60 5.17
N GLU A 221 -21.91 -8.24 6.29
CA GLU A 221 -22.92 -9.08 6.94
C GLU A 221 -24.16 -9.30 6.06
N SER A 222 -24.57 -8.29 5.30
CA SER A 222 -25.67 -8.39 4.33
C SER A 222 -25.32 -9.32 3.17
N ASP A 223 -24.17 -9.12 2.54
CA ASP A 223 -23.70 -9.92 1.42
C ASP A 223 -23.49 -11.38 1.84
N LEU A 224 -22.89 -11.62 3.01
CA LEU A 224 -22.73 -12.97 3.56
C LEU A 224 -24.08 -13.66 3.75
N ARG A 225 -25.07 -12.95 4.31
CA ARG A 225 -26.43 -13.50 4.51
C ARG A 225 -27.12 -13.81 3.19
N GLU A 226 -26.99 -12.93 2.20
CA GLU A 226 -27.55 -13.12 0.87
C GLU A 226 -26.90 -14.31 0.16
N GLY A 227 -25.57 -14.40 0.20
CA GLY A 227 -24.82 -15.54 -0.33
C GLY A 227 -25.28 -16.86 0.29
N LEU A 228 -25.46 -16.91 1.61
CA LEU A 228 -25.99 -18.10 2.31
C LEU A 228 -27.42 -18.45 1.87
N GLN A 229 -28.28 -17.47 1.55
CA GLN A 229 -29.63 -17.72 1.04
C GLN A 229 -29.62 -18.26 -0.39
N LEU A 230 -28.75 -17.72 -1.25
CA LEU A 230 -28.55 -18.19 -2.63
C LEU A 230 -27.98 -19.61 -2.65
N TYR A 231 -27.02 -19.88 -1.76
CA TYR A 231 -26.43 -21.20 -1.57
C TYR A 231 -27.49 -22.25 -1.23
N LYS A 232 -28.38 -21.96 -0.27
CA LYS A 232 -29.50 -22.85 0.09
C LYS A 232 -30.44 -23.15 -1.07
N LYS A 233 -30.50 -22.27 -2.08
CA LYS A 233 -31.28 -22.44 -3.31
C LYS A 233 -30.50 -23.15 -4.41
N ALA A 234 -29.31 -23.69 -4.12
CA ALA A 234 -28.38 -24.31 -5.06
C ALA A 234 -27.92 -23.38 -6.21
N LYS A 235 -27.99 -22.06 -6.01
CA LYS A 235 -27.47 -21.05 -6.94
C LYS A 235 -26.02 -20.72 -6.57
N TYR A 236 -25.10 -21.64 -6.84
CA TYR A 236 -23.74 -21.59 -6.31
C TYR A 236 -22.92 -20.45 -6.93
N GLU A 237 -23.09 -20.15 -8.22
CA GLU A 237 -22.41 -19.04 -8.89
C GLU A 237 -22.85 -17.68 -8.31
N GLU A 238 -24.15 -17.47 -8.13
CA GLU A 238 -24.69 -16.24 -7.52
C GLU A 238 -24.26 -16.12 -6.05
N ALA A 239 -24.21 -17.24 -5.31
CA ALA A 239 -23.72 -17.26 -3.93
C ALA A 239 -22.23 -16.90 -3.85
N LEU A 240 -21.44 -17.40 -4.80
CA LEU A 240 -20.01 -17.16 -4.89
C LEU A 240 -19.70 -15.68 -5.10
N GLU A 241 -20.43 -15.01 -6.00
CA GLU A 241 -20.30 -13.55 -6.21
C GLU A 241 -20.47 -12.78 -4.88
N LYS A 242 -21.47 -13.16 -4.07
CA LYS A 242 -21.72 -12.51 -2.78
C LYS A 242 -20.62 -12.80 -1.76
N PHE A 243 -20.12 -14.02 -1.69
CA PHE A 243 -19.01 -14.34 -0.78
C PHE A 243 -17.70 -13.67 -1.20
N GLU A 244 -17.42 -13.57 -2.50
CA GLU A 244 -16.26 -12.83 -3.01
C GLU A 244 -16.38 -11.32 -2.73
N SER A 245 -17.59 -10.74 -2.84
CA SER A 245 -17.85 -9.36 -2.40
C SER A 245 -17.45 -9.13 -0.94
N VAL A 246 -17.77 -10.08 -0.05
CA VAL A 246 -17.37 -10.02 1.36
C VAL A 246 -15.85 -9.98 1.49
N LEU A 247 -15.13 -10.86 0.80
CA LEU A 247 -13.67 -10.95 0.82
C LEU A 247 -13.00 -9.69 0.22
N GLY A 248 -13.59 -9.11 -0.83
CA GLY A 248 -13.13 -7.86 -1.45
C GLY A 248 -13.25 -6.63 -0.54
N LEU A 249 -14.16 -6.67 0.45
CA LEU A 249 -14.38 -5.60 1.43
C LEU A 249 -13.45 -5.68 2.66
N LYS A 250 -12.33 -6.42 2.55
CA LYS A 250 -11.30 -6.59 3.59
C LYS A 250 -11.91 -6.93 4.97
N PRO A 251 -12.54 -8.10 5.10
CA PRO A 251 -13.15 -8.55 6.35
C PRO A 251 -12.12 -8.70 7.48
N GLU A 252 -12.61 -8.76 8.72
CA GLU A 252 -11.80 -9.25 9.84
C GLU A 252 -11.53 -10.76 9.66
N LEU A 253 -10.50 -11.31 10.31
CA LEU A 253 -10.06 -12.70 10.06
C LEU A 253 -11.19 -13.72 10.23
N ASP A 254 -12.00 -13.57 11.27
CA ASP A 254 -13.15 -14.44 11.52
C ASP A 254 -14.17 -14.40 10.37
N GLU A 255 -14.51 -13.20 9.87
CA GLU A 255 -15.41 -13.02 8.72
C GLU A 255 -14.81 -13.61 7.44
N ALA A 256 -13.51 -13.41 7.23
CA ALA A 256 -12.78 -13.94 6.08
C ALA A 256 -12.76 -15.47 6.08
N SER A 257 -12.49 -16.09 7.23
CA SER A 257 -12.43 -17.55 7.39
C SER A 257 -13.76 -18.21 7.04
N VAL A 258 -14.88 -17.63 7.50
CA VAL A 258 -16.23 -18.12 7.21
C VAL A 258 -16.60 -17.91 5.74
N ALA A 259 -16.30 -16.74 5.17
CA ALA A 259 -16.58 -16.47 3.77
C ALA A 259 -15.78 -17.40 2.84
N SER A 260 -14.47 -17.55 3.06
CA SER A 260 -13.61 -18.45 2.28
C SER A 260 -14.02 -19.91 2.39
N TYR A 261 -14.47 -20.37 3.57
CA TYR A 261 -15.02 -21.71 3.74
C TYR A 261 -16.26 -21.92 2.86
N ASN A 262 -17.19 -20.97 2.86
CA ASN A 262 -18.39 -21.05 2.04
C ASN A 262 -18.07 -20.96 0.53
N VAL A 263 -17.05 -20.19 0.14
CA VAL A 263 -16.52 -20.19 -1.24
C VAL A 263 -15.97 -21.56 -1.63
N ALA A 264 -15.21 -22.23 -0.75
CA ALA A 264 -14.73 -23.58 -0.98
C ALA A 264 -15.87 -24.58 -1.19
N CYS A 265 -16.93 -24.48 -0.39
CA CYS A 265 -18.15 -25.26 -0.56
C CYS A 265 -18.85 -24.98 -1.90
N CYS A 266 -18.92 -23.72 -2.36
CA CYS A 266 -19.45 -23.38 -3.68
C CYS A 266 -18.62 -24.03 -4.79
N TYR A 267 -17.31 -23.83 -4.80
CA TYR A 267 -16.43 -24.39 -5.83
C TYR A 267 -16.46 -25.93 -5.86
N SER A 268 -16.54 -26.57 -4.69
CA SER A 268 -16.71 -28.02 -4.59
C SER A 268 -18.01 -28.47 -5.28
N ASN A 269 -19.15 -27.82 -5.01
CA ASN A 269 -20.42 -28.14 -5.67
C ASN A 269 -20.43 -27.82 -7.18
N LEU A 270 -19.63 -26.85 -7.62
CA LEU A 270 -19.40 -26.54 -9.04
C LEU A 270 -18.34 -27.44 -9.70
N ASN A 271 -17.80 -28.43 -8.97
CA ASN A 271 -16.76 -29.35 -9.42
C ASN A 271 -15.45 -28.65 -9.86
N GLN A 272 -15.19 -27.46 -9.31
CA GLN A 272 -13.97 -26.69 -9.52
C GLN A 272 -12.96 -26.98 -8.40
N ILE A 273 -12.39 -28.19 -8.43
CA ILE A 273 -11.61 -28.76 -7.32
C ILE A 273 -10.44 -27.87 -6.89
N GLN A 274 -9.65 -27.38 -7.84
CA GLN A 274 -8.46 -26.55 -7.57
C GLN A 274 -8.81 -25.22 -6.90
N ALA A 275 -9.87 -24.55 -7.40
CA ALA A 275 -10.37 -23.32 -6.79
C ALA A 275 -10.93 -23.57 -5.38
N GLY A 276 -11.63 -24.69 -5.19
CA GLY A 276 -12.14 -25.12 -3.88
C GLY A 276 -11.03 -25.40 -2.87
N LEU A 277 -9.95 -26.07 -3.27
CA LEU A 277 -8.78 -26.31 -2.42
C LEU A 277 -8.08 -25.00 -2.04
N SER A 278 -7.90 -24.09 -2.99
CA SER A 278 -7.31 -22.77 -2.72
C SER A 278 -8.16 -21.98 -1.72
N ALA A 279 -9.47 -21.93 -1.92
CA ALA A 279 -10.39 -21.23 -1.01
C ALA A 279 -10.43 -21.88 0.39
N LEU A 280 -10.33 -23.21 0.46
CA LEU A 280 -10.24 -23.93 1.74
C LEU A 280 -8.93 -23.63 2.46
N GLU A 281 -7.80 -23.56 1.75
CA GLU A 281 -6.51 -23.15 2.30
C GLU A 281 -6.57 -21.71 2.84
N ASP A 282 -7.23 -20.80 2.13
CA ASP A 282 -7.45 -19.42 2.58
C ASP A 282 -8.32 -19.35 3.84
N ALA A 283 -9.36 -20.19 3.94
CA ALA A 283 -10.17 -20.30 5.15
C ALA A 283 -9.33 -20.76 6.36
N LEU A 284 -8.49 -21.78 6.16
CA LEU A 284 -7.59 -22.30 7.20
C LEU A 284 -6.55 -21.25 7.63
N LYS A 285 -5.93 -20.53 6.68
CA LYS A 285 -5.00 -19.43 6.97
C LYS A 285 -5.67 -18.27 7.71
N ALA A 286 -6.94 -18.01 7.43
CA ALA A 286 -7.73 -17.01 8.13
C ALA A 286 -8.20 -17.46 9.54
N GLY A 287 -7.89 -18.69 9.95
CA GLY A 287 -8.20 -19.21 11.28
C GLY A 287 -9.50 -20.02 11.37
N PHE A 288 -9.93 -20.67 10.28
CA PHE A 288 -11.07 -21.59 10.37
C PHE A 288 -10.71 -22.85 11.15
N GLU A 289 -11.32 -23.05 12.34
CA GLU A 289 -10.93 -24.11 13.28
C GLU A 289 -11.80 -25.37 13.26
N ASP A 290 -12.95 -25.37 12.56
CA ASP A 290 -13.85 -26.54 12.54
C ASP A 290 -13.37 -27.62 11.54
N PHE A 291 -12.20 -28.19 11.84
CA PHE A 291 -11.58 -29.23 11.02
C PHE A 291 -12.41 -30.52 10.98
N LYS A 292 -13.22 -30.77 12.01
CA LYS A 292 -14.15 -31.90 12.01
C LYS A 292 -15.14 -31.71 10.87
N ARG A 293 -15.72 -30.51 10.76
CA ARG A 293 -16.62 -30.17 9.67
C ARG A 293 -15.92 -30.30 8.32
N ILE A 294 -14.73 -29.73 8.13
CA ILE A 294 -13.99 -29.82 6.86
C ILE A 294 -13.88 -31.28 6.36
N ARG A 295 -13.65 -32.24 7.27
CA ARG A 295 -13.51 -33.67 6.91
C ARG A 295 -14.84 -34.37 6.60
N THR A 296 -15.95 -33.89 7.15
CA THR A 296 -17.26 -34.56 7.06
C THR A 296 -18.28 -33.84 6.18
N ASP A 297 -18.04 -32.58 5.81
CA ASP A 297 -19.03 -31.76 5.13
C ASP A 297 -19.36 -32.36 3.76
N PRO A 298 -20.65 -32.70 3.49
CA PRO A 298 -21.07 -33.19 2.18
C PRO A 298 -20.81 -32.17 1.07
N ASP A 299 -20.88 -30.87 1.36
CA ASP A 299 -20.66 -29.83 0.35
C ASP A 299 -19.21 -29.80 -0.14
N LEU A 300 -18.27 -30.30 0.68
CA LEU A 300 -16.85 -30.46 0.30
C LEU A 300 -16.55 -31.84 -0.31
N ALA A 301 -17.54 -32.69 -0.58
CA ALA A 301 -17.29 -34.07 -1.03
C ALA A 301 -16.40 -34.16 -2.27
N ASN A 302 -16.61 -33.30 -3.27
CA ASN A 302 -15.82 -33.29 -4.50
C ASN A 302 -14.37 -32.86 -4.24
N VAL A 303 -14.16 -31.82 -3.42
CA VAL A 303 -12.83 -31.37 -2.99
C VAL A 303 -12.12 -32.45 -2.16
N ARG A 304 -12.84 -33.11 -1.25
CA ARG A 304 -12.32 -34.21 -0.41
C ARG A 304 -11.90 -35.45 -1.20
N ALA A 305 -12.44 -35.64 -2.40
CA ALA A 305 -12.05 -36.76 -3.26
C ALA A 305 -10.67 -36.55 -3.92
N SER A 306 -10.11 -35.33 -3.86
CA SER A 306 -8.78 -35.03 -4.38
C SER A 306 -7.68 -35.49 -3.43
N GLU A 307 -6.60 -36.06 -3.99
CA GLU A 307 -5.40 -36.45 -3.22
C GLU A 307 -4.71 -35.23 -2.55
N GLU A 308 -4.89 -34.05 -3.13
CA GLU A 308 -4.32 -32.80 -2.60
C GLU A 308 -5.00 -32.34 -1.30
N PHE A 309 -6.24 -32.78 -1.04
CA PHE A 309 -6.98 -32.44 0.18
C PHE A 309 -6.28 -32.95 1.44
N ASP A 310 -5.85 -34.22 1.42
CA ASP A 310 -5.14 -34.82 2.55
C ASP A 310 -3.78 -34.15 2.78
N THR A 311 -3.11 -33.77 1.71
CA THR A 311 -1.84 -33.02 1.78
C THR A 311 -2.06 -31.63 2.38
N LEU A 312 -3.12 -30.93 1.96
CA LEU A 312 -3.50 -29.65 2.53
C LEU A 312 -3.76 -29.78 4.03
N LEU A 313 -4.62 -30.71 4.45
CA LEU A 313 -4.98 -30.86 5.87
C LEU A 313 -3.80 -31.26 6.75
N LYS A 314 -2.92 -32.17 6.31
CA LYS A 314 -1.74 -32.56 7.11
C LYS A 314 -0.86 -31.36 7.48
N ARG A 315 -0.70 -30.38 6.57
CA ARG A 315 0.07 -29.16 6.84
C ARG A 315 -0.49 -28.35 8.01
N PHE A 316 -1.82 -28.33 8.19
CA PHE A 316 -2.49 -27.58 9.26
C PHE A 316 -2.75 -28.44 10.51
N ASP A 317 -2.85 -29.76 10.38
CA ASP A 317 -2.91 -30.68 11.52
C ASP A 317 -1.57 -30.73 12.27
N GLU A 318 -0.46 -30.82 11.54
CA GLU A 318 0.88 -30.86 12.13
C GLU A 318 1.24 -29.57 12.87
N SER A 319 0.84 -28.39 12.36
CA SER A 319 1.09 -27.12 13.04
C SER A 319 0.35 -27.03 14.37
N PHE A 320 -0.91 -27.46 14.44
CA PHE A 320 -1.68 -27.47 15.68
C PHE A 320 -1.16 -28.51 16.68
N ILE A 321 -0.81 -29.72 16.23
CA ILE A 321 -0.22 -30.75 17.09
C ILE A 321 1.13 -30.30 17.62
N ASN A 322 1.96 -29.66 16.79
CA ASN A 322 3.28 -29.19 17.21
C ASN A 322 3.18 -28.02 18.20
N GLU A 323 2.32 -27.04 17.97
CA GLU A 323 2.13 -25.94 18.94
C GLU A 323 1.57 -26.43 20.27
N ASN A 324 0.57 -27.32 20.26
CA ASN A 324 0.00 -27.89 21.47
C ASN A 324 0.97 -28.82 22.20
N ALA A 325 1.75 -29.64 21.47
CA ALA A 325 2.78 -30.48 22.06
C ALA A 325 3.91 -29.63 22.66
N ILE A 326 4.36 -28.58 21.97
CA ILE A 326 5.37 -27.63 22.49
C ILE A 326 4.84 -26.91 23.73
N ASN A 327 3.58 -26.45 23.73
CA ASN A 327 2.99 -25.76 24.87
C ASN A 327 2.75 -26.70 26.06
N ALA A 328 2.35 -27.96 25.81
CA ALA A 328 2.23 -28.99 26.84
C ALA A 328 3.60 -29.33 27.46
N ILE A 329 4.65 -29.47 26.65
CA ILE A 329 6.02 -29.67 27.12
C ILE A 329 6.48 -28.46 27.93
N LYS A 330 6.30 -27.23 27.44
CA LYS A 330 6.66 -26.00 28.17
C LYS A 330 5.91 -25.89 29.51
N SER A 331 4.65 -26.28 29.58
CA SER A 331 3.87 -26.32 30.82
C SER A 331 4.43 -27.36 31.80
N LEU A 332 4.75 -28.57 31.30
CA LEU A 332 5.33 -29.64 32.11
C LEU A 332 6.70 -29.26 32.69
N PHE A 333 7.56 -28.61 31.89
CA PHE A 333 8.90 -28.17 32.31
C PHE A 333 8.89 -26.84 33.09
N GLY A 334 7.89 -25.98 32.89
CA GLY A 334 7.72 -24.74 33.65
C GLY A 334 7.33 -24.96 35.12
N ILE A 335 6.70 -26.10 35.43
CA ILE A 335 6.37 -26.52 36.81
C ILE A 335 7.63 -26.94 37.59
N PHE A 336 8.69 -27.38 36.92
CA PHE A 336 9.94 -27.85 37.57
C PHE A 336 10.95 -26.74 37.89
N ASN A 337 10.74 -25.51 37.42
CA ASN A 337 11.68 -24.39 37.60
C ASN A 337 11.30 -23.37 38.68
N LYS A 338 10.42 -23.71 39.63
CA LYS A 338 10.25 -22.93 40.86
C LYS A 338 11.04 -23.55 42.01
N LYS A 339 12.28 -23.10 42.19
CA LYS A 339 12.98 -23.10 43.48
C LYS A 339 13.72 -21.79 43.66
#